data_AF-A0A6I1F2P9-F1
#
_entry.id   AF-A0A6I1F2P9-F1
#
_cell.length_a   1.000
_cell.length_b   1.000
_cell.length_c   1.000
_cell.angle_alpha   90.00
_cell.angle_beta   90.00
_cell.angle_gamma   90.00
#
_symmetry.space_group_name_H-M   'P 1'
#
loop_
_entity.id
_entity.type
_entity.pdbx_description
1 polymer ?
#
loop_
_entity_poly.entity_id
_entity_poly.type
_entity_poly.pdbx_seq_one_letter_code
_entity_poly.pdbx_strand_id
1 'polypeptide(L)'
;MVGKKPNFIDSPYFVGEPDNWHLRPDAPKEVVNGYNEFMKEENPEPSKNQTESQEQELDFRAFYDIEKYLLGTVHNRFKEQGYLSAPDFFLIVIWKSNRSKSKVAKRVLEMGYPSLQEAVKSITAEVNLLNDSMQRLKYLMANCGFRLPMASAILTVLFPDSFTVYDVRVCDVLQVSGYRYHSLTDRKFSE
;
A
#
# COMPACT_ATOMS: atom_id res chain seq x y z
N MET A 1 19.61 -6.37 36.54
CA MET A 1 19.00 -6.61 37.85
C MET A 1 18.10 -7.82 37.71
N VAL A 2 18.25 -8.85 38.55
CA VAL A 2 17.35 -10.02 38.49
C VAL A 2 16.05 -9.60 39.16
N GLY A 3 15.15 -9.00 38.37
CA GLY A 3 13.80 -8.65 38.81
C GLY A 3 13.09 -9.91 39.28
N LYS A 4 12.40 -9.81 40.43
CA LYS A 4 11.62 -10.92 40.96
C LYS A 4 10.57 -11.31 39.92
N LYS A 5 10.62 -12.54 39.42
CA LYS A 5 9.69 -13.05 38.41
C LYS A 5 8.24 -12.83 38.90
N PRO A 6 7.38 -12.15 38.12
CA PRO A 6 5.97 -11.98 38.49
C PRO A 6 5.23 -13.31 38.57
N ASN A 7 4.31 -13.42 39.53
CA ASN A 7 3.55 -14.64 39.77
C ASN A 7 2.62 -15.04 38.61
N PHE A 8 2.16 -14.09 37.78
CA PHE A 8 1.25 -14.37 36.68
C PHE A 8 1.90 -15.23 35.57
N ILE A 9 3.23 -15.21 35.44
CA ILE A 9 3.95 -15.96 34.39
C ILE A 9 3.79 -17.48 34.57
N ASP A 10 3.61 -17.95 35.81
CA ASP A 10 3.37 -19.36 36.14
C ASP A 10 1.88 -19.75 36.08
N SER A 11 1.01 -18.82 35.69
CA SER A 11 -0.42 -19.07 35.56
C SER A 11 -0.72 -19.93 34.32
N PRO A 12 -1.61 -20.95 34.42
CA PRO A 12 -2.04 -21.72 33.26
C PRO A 12 -2.83 -20.89 32.22
N TYR A 13 -3.22 -19.67 32.60
CA TYR A 13 -3.91 -18.72 31.74
C TYR A 13 -2.96 -17.78 30.98
N PHE A 14 -1.66 -17.76 31.32
CA PHE A 14 -0.67 -16.93 30.66
C PHE A 14 -0.10 -17.64 29.43
N VAL A 15 -0.04 -16.91 28.31
CA VAL A 15 0.57 -17.34 27.05
C VAL A 15 1.79 -16.47 26.80
N GLY A 16 2.99 -17.07 26.86
CA GLY A 16 4.28 -16.40 26.76
C GLY A 16 5.03 -16.67 25.45
N GLU A 17 4.34 -16.60 24.32
CA GLU A 17 4.97 -16.77 23.00
C GLU A 17 5.80 -15.54 22.62
N PRO A 18 6.92 -15.67 21.88
CA PRO A 18 7.66 -14.52 21.36
C PRO A 18 6.73 -13.57 20.59
N ASP A 19 6.73 -12.28 20.94
CA ASP A 19 5.86 -11.21 20.40
C ASP A 19 4.34 -11.39 20.63
N ASN A 20 3.91 -12.35 21.45
CA ASN A 20 2.48 -12.62 21.69
C ASN A 20 2.18 -12.96 23.15
N TRP A 21 2.48 -12.03 24.05
CA TRP A 21 2.13 -12.16 25.47
C TRP A 21 0.69 -11.75 25.71
N HIS A 22 -0.12 -12.67 26.22
CA HIS A 22 -1.51 -12.40 26.58
C HIS A 22 -2.04 -13.36 27.64
N LEU A 23 -3.21 -13.03 28.21
CA LEU A 23 -3.99 -13.91 29.08
C LEU A 23 -5.17 -14.51 28.32
N ARG A 24 -5.54 -15.74 28.67
CA ARG A 24 -6.79 -16.36 28.22
C ARG A 24 -8.01 -15.61 28.79
N PRO A 25 -9.14 -15.58 28.07
CA PRO A 25 -10.31 -14.77 28.44
C PRO A 25 -10.98 -15.19 29.76
N ASP A 26 -10.71 -16.40 30.25
CA ASP A 26 -11.23 -16.97 31.50
C ASP A 26 -10.25 -16.84 32.68
N ALA A 27 -9.20 -16.01 32.55
CA ALA A 27 -8.20 -15.81 33.60
C ALA A 27 -8.83 -15.23 34.89
N PRO A 28 -8.44 -15.76 36.08
CA PRO A 28 -8.84 -15.19 37.37
C PRO A 28 -8.44 -13.73 37.51
N LYS A 29 -9.24 -12.96 38.26
CA LYS A 29 -9.03 -11.52 38.46
C LYS A 29 -7.66 -11.20 39.06
N GLU A 30 -7.15 -12.06 39.96
CA GLU A 30 -5.83 -11.86 40.55
C GLU A 30 -4.71 -11.94 39.50
N VAL A 31 -4.83 -12.85 38.52
CA VAL A 31 -3.85 -13.01 37.43
C VAL A 31 -3.91 -11.83 36.48
N VAL A 32 -5.13 -11.35 36.15
CA VAL A 32 -5.34 -10.18 35.29
C VAL A 32 -4.73 -8.92 35.92
N ASN A 33 -4.95 -8.71 37.22
CA ASN A 33 -4.39 -7.55 37.92
C ASN A 33 -2.86 -7.59 37.92
N GLY A 34 -2.26 -8.73 38.25
CA GLY A 34 -0.80 -8.88 38.27
C GLY A 34 -0.16 -8.71 36.88
N TYR A 35 -0.81 -9.19 35.82
CA TYR A 35 -0.37 -8.98 34.44
C TYR A 35 -0.41 -7.49 34.05
N ASN A 36 -1.51 -6.80 34.37
CA ASN A 36 -1.69 -5.38 34.05
C ASN A 36 -0.71 -4.48 34.82
N GLU A 37 -0.41 -4.80 36.08
CA GLU A 37 0.60 -4.08 36.87
C GLU A 37 1.99 -4.22 36.24
N PHE A 38 2.38 -5.45 35.87
CA PHE A 38 3.66 -5.70 35.22
C PHE A 38 3.78 -5.00 33.86
N MET A 39 2.72 -5.01 33.04
CA MET A 39 2.72 -4.30 31.76
C MET A 39 2.84 -2.79 31.93
N LYS A 40 2.30 -2.21 33.01
CA LYS A 40 2.48 -0.79 33.35
C LYS A 40 3.89 -0.47 33.82
N GLU A 41 4.59 -1.42 34.44
CA GLU A 41 5.99 -1.23 34.88
C GLU A 41 6.97 -1.37 33.70
N GLU A 42 6.77 -2.34 32.81
CA GLU A 42 7.63 -2.58 31.65
C GLU A 42 7.39 -1.57 30.51
N ASN A 43 6.14 -1.15 30.33
CA ASN A 43 5.75 -0.06 29.43
C ASN A 43 5.01 1.01 30.24
N PRO A 44 5.75 1.87 30.97
CA PRO A 44 5.13 3.02 31.62
C PRO A 44 4.36 3.80 30.55
N GLU A 45 3.09 4.12 30.85
CA GLU A 45 2.29 4.95 29.95
C GLU A 45 3.13 6.16 29.54
N PRO A 46 3.37 6.39 28.24
CA PRO A 46 4.10 7.55 27.83
C PRO A 46 3.36 8.76 28.39
N SER A 47 4.11 9.69 28.99
CA SER A 47 3.57 10.97 29.44
C SER A 47 2.68 11.52 28.32
N LYS A 48 1.51 12.08 28.66
CA LYS A 48 0.48 12.54 27.71
C LYS A 48 0.92 13.63 26.70
N ASN A 49 2.21 13.86 26.55
CA ASN A 49 2.81 14.67 25.51
C ASN A 49 3.79 13.81 24.72
N GLN A 50 3.59 13.74 23.40
CA GLN A 50 4.38 13.04 22.37
C GLN A 50 3.81 11.68 21.93
N THR A 51 2.81 11.72 21.07
CA THR A 51 2.83 11.10 19.72
C THR A 51 1.57 11.60 19.00
N GLU A 52 1.61 12.84 18.49
CA GLU A 52 0.75 13.20 17.37
C GLU A 52 1.43 12.66 16.09
N SER A 53 1.46 11.34 15.93
CA SER A 53 1.31 10.83 14.56
C SER A 53 -0.10 11.23 14.18
N GLN A 54 -0.22 12.25 13.32
CA GLN A 54 -1.50 12.62 12.74
C GLN A 54 -2.04 11.41 11.96
N GLU A 55 -2.74 10.52 12.63
CA GLU A 55 -3.71 9.64 11.99
C GLU A 55 -4.78 10.58 11.44
N GLN A 56 -4.59 11.02 10.20
CA GLN A 56 -5.70 11.59 9.44
C GLN A 56 -6.81 10.55 9.47
N GLU A 57 -7.90 10.88 10.16
CA GLU A 57 -9.11 10.08 10.20
C GLU A 57 -9.51 9.78 8.75
N LEU A 58 -9.29 8.54 8.32
CA LEU A 58 -9.57 8.11 6.96
C LEU A 58 -11.08 8.22 6.75
N ASP A 59 -11.51 9.24 6.01
CA ASP A 59 -12.92 9.34 5.62
C ASP A 59 -13.24 8.23 4.63
N PHE A 60 -13.77 7.11 5.14
CA PHE A 60 -14.14 5.97 4.32
C PHE A 60 -15.21 6.31 3.27
N ARG A 61 -15.97 7.40 3.43
CA ARG A 61 -16.94 7.88 2.43
C ARG A 61 -16.24 8.36 1.17
N ALA A 62 -15.02 8.89 1.30
CA ALA A 62 -14.23 9.32 0.15
C ALA A 62 -13.88 8.16 -0.80
N PHE A 63 -13.85 6.91 -0.29
CA PHE A 63 -13.63 5.72 -1.11
C PHE A 63 -14.89 5.15 -1.77
N TYR A 64 -16.07 5.74 -1.57
CA TYR A 64 -17.27 5.33 -2.31
C TYR A 64 -17.11 5.60 -3.80
N ASP A 65 -16.59 6.76 -4.15
CA ASP A 65 -16.20 7.14 -5.51
C ASP A 65 -14.67 7.13 -5.63
N ILE A 66 -14.12 5.92 -5.75
CA ILE A 66 -12.67 5.71 -5.80
C ILE A 66 -12.06 6.49 -6.97
N GLU A 67 -12.72 6.57 -8.12
CA GLU A 67 -12.17 7.26 -9.28
C GLU A 67 -12.04 8.76 -9.03
N LYS A 68 -13.07 9.39 -8.46
CA LYS A 68 -13.00 10.79 -8.04
C LYS A 68 -11.93 11.02 -6.98
N TYR A 69 -11.77 10.11 -6.03
CA TYR A 69 -10.71 10.21 -5.03
C TYR A 69 -9.32 10.07 -5.66
N LEU A 70 -9.14 9.16 -6.61
CA LEU A 70 -7.86 8.95 -7.29
C LEU A 70 -7.48 10.17 -8.15
N LEU A 71 -8.40 10.65 -9.00
CA LEU A 71 -8.14 11.75 -9.92
C LEU A 71 -8.19 13.13 -9.25
N GLY A 72 -8.89 13.26 -8.12
CA GLY A 72 -8.98 14.50 -7.35
C GLY A 72 -7.96 14.59 -6.21
N THR A 73 -7.87 13.58 -5.35
CA THR A 73 -7.02 13.64 -4.15
C THR A 73 -5.64 13.05 -4.39
N VAL A 74 -5.57 11.81 -4.91
CA VAL A 74 -4.28 11.13 -5.09
C VAL A 74 -3.42 11.81 -6.15
N HIS A 75 -4.02 12.21 -7.26
CA HIS A 75 -3.34 13.00 -8.30
C HIS A 75 -2.75 14.29 -7.74
N ASN A 76 -3.52 15.07 -6.99
CA ASN A 76 -3.05 16.35 -6.45
C ASN A 76 -1.91 16.15 -5.44
N ARG A 77 -2.02 15.15 -4.55
CA ARG A 77 -0.91 14.79 -3.65
C ARG A 77 0.36 14.43 -4.42
N PHE A 78 0.23 13.61 -5.47
CA PHE A 78 1.36 13.28 -6.33
C PHE A 78 1.98 14.52 -6.96
N LYS A 79 1.16 15.44 -7.50
CA LYS A 79 1.62 16.68 -8.11
C LYS A 79 2.37 17.59 -7.11
N GLU A 80 1.90 17.64 -5.86
CA GLU A 80 2.50 18.45 -4.80
C GLU A 80 3.80 17.86 -4.26
N GLN A 81 3.85 16.55 -4.01
CA GLN A 81 4.99 15.90 -3.34
C GLN A 81 5.98 15.20 -4.31
N GLY A 82 5.54 14.93 -5.54
CA GLY A 82 6.33 14.27 -6.59
C GLY A 82 6.40 12.74 -6.49
N TYR A 83 5.70 12.10 -5.56
CA TYR A 83 5.65 10.65 -5.38
C TYR A 83 4.31 10.21 -4.77
N LEU A 84 4.09 8.90 -4.60
CA LEU A 84 2.93 8.35 -3.88
C LEU A 84 3.33 7.63 -2.60
N SER A 85 2.38 7.60 -1.65
CA SER A 85 2.41 6.65 -0.54
C SER A 85 2.02 5.25 -1.01
N ALA A 86 2.43 4.20 -0.29
CA ALA A 86 1.98 2.85 -0.58
C ALA A 86 0.45 2.71 -0.53
N PRO A 87 -0.28 3.25 0.46
CA PRO A 87 -1.74 3.24 0.44
C PRO A 87 -2.35 3.82 -0.83
N ASP A 88 -1.92 5.02 -1.25
CA ASP A 88 -2.44 5.68 -2.45
C ASP A 88 -2.14 4.87 -3.73
N PHE A 89 -0.92 4.33 -3.85
CA PHE A 89 -0.55 3.48 -4.97
C PHE A 89 -1.39 2.20 -5.04
N PHE A 90 -1.63 1.54 -3.90
CA PHE A 90 -2.42 0.33 -3.87
C PHE A 90 -3.92 0.58 -4.08
N LEU A 91 -4.44 1.78 -3.77
CA LEU A 91 -5.79 2.18 -4.20
C LEU A 91 -5.91 2.17 -5.73
N ILE A 92 -4.90 2.68 -6.47
CA ILE A 92 -4.88 2.61 -7.94
C ILE A 92 -4.86 1.15 -8.42
N VAL A 93 -4.03 0.31 -7.79
CA VAL A 93 -3.93 -1.12 -8.13
C VAL A 93 -5.27 -1.83 -7.90
N ILE A 94 -5.95 -1.54 -6.79
CA ILE A 94 -7.25 -2.13 -6.44
C ILE A 94 -8.33 -1.66 -7.41
N TRP A 95 -8.41 -0.35 -7.68
CA TRP A 95 -9.29 0.26 -8.67
C TRP A 95 -9.12 -0.40 -10.04
N LYS A 96 -7.88 -0.56 -10.50
CA LYS A 96 -7.60 -1.20 -11.78
C LYS A 96 -7.92 -2.70 -11.77
N SER A 97 -7.55 -3.40 -10.70
CA SER A 97 -7.67 -4.85 -10.57
C SER A 97 -7.33 -5.34 -9.16
N ASN A 98 -8.33 -5.43 -8.27
CA ASN A 98 -8.16 -5.99 -6.91
C ASN A 98 -7.49 -7.38 -6.91
N ARG A 99 -7.79 -8.25 -7.88
CA ARG A 99 -7.14 -9.58 -8.02
C ARG A 99 -5.62 -9.53 -8.24
N SER A 100 -5.09 -8.37 -8.61
CA SER A 100 -3.66 -8.17 -8.91
C SER A 100 -2.87 -7.61 -7.73
N LYS A 101 -3.52 -7.17 -6.64
CA LYS A 101 -2.86 -6.48 -5.51
C LYS A 101 -1.68 -7.26 -4.92
N SER A 102 -1.87 -8.54 -4.60
CA SER A 102 -0.83 -9.36 -3.97
C SER A 102 0.32 -9.65 -4.94
N LYS A 103 0.01 -9.79 -6.24
CA LYS A 103 1.02 -9.99 -7.29
C LYS A 103 1.86 -8.74 -7.51
N VAL A 104 1.24 -7.56 -7.45
CA VAL A 104 1.93 -6.27 -7.52
C VAL A 104 2.80 -6.07 -6.27
N ALA A 105 2.27 -6.31 -5.08
CA ALA A 105 3.04 -6.20 -3.83
C ALA A 105 4.27 -7.11 -3.83
N LYS A 106 4.09 -8.39 -4.20
CA LYS A 106 5.21 -9.34 -4.32
C LYS A 106 6.27 -8.82 -5.30
N ARG A 107 5.85 -8.38 -6.49
CA ARG A 107 6.77 -7.86 -7.52
C ARG A 107 7.56 -6.65 -7.02
N VAL A 108 6.88 -5.71 -6.38
CA VAL A 108 7.50 -4.48 -5.87
C VAL A 108 8.53 -4.80 -4.78
N LEU A 109 8.26 -5.79 -3.91
CA LEU A 109 9.21 -6.27 -2.91
C LEU A 109 10.40 -7.03 -3.53
N GLU A 110 10.16 -7.79 -4.60
CA GLU A 110 11.21 -8.52 -5.35
C GLU A 110 12.24 -7.59 -6.02
N MET A 111 11.98 -6.27 -6.09
CA MET A 111 12.94 -5.27 -6.59
C MET A 111 14.05 -4.92 -5.59
N GLY A 112 14.01 -5.45 -4.36
CA GLY A 112 15.08 -5.31 -3.36
C GLY A 112 14.97 -4.08 -2.46
N TYR A 113 13.82 -3.41 -2.44
CA TYR A 113 13.58 -2.29 -1.52
C TYR A 113 13.28 -2.78 -0.09
N PRO A 114 13.59 -1.99 0.95
CA PRO A 114 13.35 -2.37 2.35
C PRO A 114 11.87 -2.55 2.70
N SER A 115 10.97 -1.83 2.03
CA SER A 115 9.54 -1.86 2.28
C SER A 115 8.74 -1.49 1.04
N LEU A 116 7.43 -1.80 1.04
CA LEU A 116 6.50 -1.33 0.00
C LEU A 116 6.46 0.20 -0.10
N GLN A 117 6.54 0.89 1.03
CA GLN A 117 6.51 2.35 1.08
C GLN A 117 7.72 2.94 0.33
N GLU A 118 8.92 2.46 0.63
CA GLU A 118 10.15 2.94 -0.01
C GLU A 118 10.18 2.60 -1.51
N ALA A 119 9.71 1.40 -1.86
CA ALA A 119 9.64 0.98 -3.25
C ALA A 119 8.67 1.84 -4.07
N VAL A 120 7.44 2.04 -3.58
CA VAL A 120 6.43 2.85 -4.25
C VAL A 120 6.89 4.30 -4.37
N LYS A 121 7.44 4.86 -3.28
CA LYS A 121 7.99 6.23 -3.29
C LYS A 121 9.06 6.37 -4.36
N SER A 122 10.03 5.45 -4.40
CA SER A 122 11.13 5.48 -5.37
C SER A 122 10.64 5.35 -6.81
N ILE A 123 9.77 4.37 -7.09
CA ILE A 123 9.21 4.14 -8.42
C ILE A 123 8.43 5.36 -8.93
N THR A 124 7.57 5.93 -8.08
CA THR A 124 6.71 7.05 -8.50
C THR A 124 7.48 8.37 -8.58
N ALA A 125 8.49 8.57 -7.73
CA ALA A 125 9.42 9.70 -7.86
C ALA A 125 10.19 9.65 -9.19
N GLU A 126 10.73 8.48 -9.55
CA GLU A 126 11.45 8.30 -10.81
C GLU A 126 10.54 8.59 -12.01
N VAL A 127 9.32 8.06 -11.99
CA VAL A 127 8.31 8.35 -13.02
C VAL A 127 8.02 9.86 -13.14
N ASN A 128 8.00 10.59 -12.02
CA ASN A 128 7.79 12.04 -12.01
C ASN A 128 8.95 12.82 -12.65
N LEU A 129 10.19 12.36 -12.45
CA LEU A 129 11.40 12.98 -12.99
C LEU A 129 11.54 12.80 -14.52
N LEU A 130 10.92 11.76 -15.09
CA LEU A 130 10.92 11.54 -16.53
C LEU A 130 10.04 12.60 -17.23
N ASN A 131 10.60 13.22 -18.27
CA ASN A 131 9.94 14.34 -18.96
C ASN A 131 8.96 13.91 -20.06
N ASP A 132 9.08 12.68 -20.54
CA ASP A 132 8.35 12.19 -21.70
C ASP A 132 7.40 11.03 -21.35
N SER A 133 6.21 11.04 -21.96
CA SER A 133 5.18 10.03 -21.75
C SER A 133 5.64 8.62 -22.15
N MET A 134 6.36 8.49 -23.27
CA MET A 134 6.88 7.18 -23.66
C MET A 134 7.92 6.67 -22.66
N GLN A 135 8.80 7.54 -22.14
CA GLN A 135 9.76 7.17 -21.09
C GLN A 135 9.07 6.70 -19.80
N ARG A 136 8.03 7.41 -19.34
CA ARG A 136 7.24 7.02 -18.15
C ARG A 136 6.61 5.65 -18.31
N LEU A 137 6.02 5.39 -19.48
CA LEU A 137 5.43 4.09 -19.81
C LEU A 137 6.49 2.99 -19.89
N LYS A 138 7.62 3.26 -20.56
CA LYS A 138 8.76 2.36 -20.67
C LYS A 138 9.29 1.98 -19.30
N TYR A 139 9.49 2.95 -18.41
CA TYR A 139 10.00 2.71 -17.07
C TYR A 139 9.10 1.75 -16.29
N LEU A 140 7.79 2.00 -16.25
CA LEU A 140 6.86 1.11 -15.55
C LEU A 140 6.79 -0.29 -16.18
N MET A 141 6.89 -0.40 -17.50
CA MET A 141 6.75 -1.69 -18.18
C MET A 141 8.03 -2.52 -18.21
N ALA A 142 9.16 -1.90 -18.55
CA ALA A 142 10.44 -2.57 -18.73
C ALA A 142 11.22 -2.65 -17.43
N ASN A 143 11.35 -1.55 -16.69
CA ASN A 143 12.14 -1.49 -15.46
C ASN A 143 11.36 -2.05 -14.28
N CYS A 144 10.08 -1.68 -14.14
CA CYS A 144 9.24 -2.16 -13.04
C CYS A 144 8.49 -3.46 -13.37
N GLY A 145 8.52 -3.93 -14.61
CA GLY A 145 7.88 -5.19 -15.02
C GLY A 145 6.35 -5.19 -14.95
N PHE A 146 5.70 -4.01 -14.91
CA PHE A 146 4.25 -3.93 -15.01
C PHE A 146 3.78 -4.20 -16.45
N ARG A 147 2.62 -4.83 -16.58
CA ARG A 147 2.00 -5.01 -17.90
C ARG A 147 1.26 -3.74 -18.29
N LEU A 148 1.11 -3.49 -19.59
CA LEU A 148 0.45 -2.29 -20.12
C LEU A 148 -0.85 -1.89 -19.40
N PRO A 149 -1.80 -2.80 -19.08
CA PRO A 149 -3.01 -2.41 -18.35
C PRO A 149 -2.77 -1.82 -16.96
N MET A 150 -1.74 -2.29 -16.23
CA MET A 150 -1.43 -1.76 -14.90
C MET A 150 -0.60 -0.48 -15.02
N ALA A 151 0.39 -0.47 -15.91
CA ALA A 151 1.23 0.70 -16.14
C ALA A 151 0.41 1.92 -16.62
N SER A 152 -0.46 1.73 -17.61
CA SER A 152 -1.36 2.79 -18.09
C SER A 152 -2.32 3.29 -17.02
N ALA A 153 -2.84 2.41 -16.15
CA ALA A 153 -3.72 2.81 -15.06
C ALA A 153 -3.03 3.64 -13.98
N ILE A 154 -1.79 3.27 -13.62
CA ILE A 154 -0.94 4.08 -12.74
C ILE A 154 -0.75 5.46 -13.38
N LEU A 155 -0.32 5.51 -14.65
CA LEU A 155 -0.05 6.78 -15.33
C LEU A 155 -1.30 7.63 -15.58
N THR A 156 -2.48 7.02 -15.70
CA THR A 156 -3.75 7.76 -15.81
C THR A 156 -4.02 8.59 -14.57
N VAL A 157 -3.70 8.05 -13.38
CA VAL A 157 -3.87 8.80 -12.12
C VAL A 157 -2.76 9.83 -11.92
N LEU A 158 -1.51 9.48 -12.28
CA LEU A 158 -0.38 10.39 -12.12
C LEU A 158 -0.38 11.55 -13.13
N PHE A 159 -0.78 11.30 -14.38
CA PHE A 159 -0.74 12.23 -15.51
C PHE A 159 -2.03 12.12 -16.37
N PRO A 160 -3.19 12.55 -15.83
CA PRO A 160 -4.50 12.34 -16.47
C PRO A 160 -4.65 13.00 -17.84
N ASP A 161 -3.95 14.11 -18.08
CA ASP A 161 -4.02 14.82 -19.38
C ASP A 161 -3.26 14.10 -20.50
N SER A 162 -2.39 13.15 -20.17
CA SER A 162 -1.50 12.46 -21.12
C SER A 162 -1.77 10.97 -21.24
N PHE A 163 -2.48 10.37 -20.27
CA PHE A 163 -2.71 8.94 -20.21
C PHE A 163 -4.17 8.61 -19.96
N THR A 164 -4.59 7.49 -20.52
CA THR A 164 -5.85 6.82 -20.21
C THR A 164 -5.60 5.35 -19.93
N VAL A 165 -6.54 4.70 -19.26
CA VAL A 165 -6.45 3.27 -18.98
C VAL A 165 -6.51 2.52 -20.31
N TYR A 166 -5.52 1.68 -20.57
CA TYR A 166 -5.49 0.87 -21.78
C TYR A 166 -5.46 -0.62 -21.43
N ASP A 167 -6.62 -1.27 -21.48
CA ASP A 167 -6.77 -2.70 -21.20
C ASP A 167 -7.56 -3.46 -22.28
N VAL A 168 -7.66 -4.79 -22.14
CA VAL A 168 -8.32 -5.66 -23.13
C VAL A 168 -9.76 -5.25 -23.42
N ARG A 169 -10.49 -4.71 -22.44
CA ARG A 169 -11.86 -4.22 -22.65
C ARG A 169 -11.88 -2.96 -23.52
N VAL A 170 -10.88 -2.09 -23.37
CA VAL A 170 -10.73 -0.91 -24.25
C VAL A 170 -10.44 -1.36 -25.68
N CYS A 171 -9.56 -2.35 -25.83
CA CYS A 171 -9.29 -3.00 -27.10
C CYS A 171 -10.57 -3.56 -27.74
N ASP A 172 -11.36 -4.32 -26.99
CA ASP A 172 -12.63 -4.89 -27.48
C ASP A 172 -13.59 -3.79 -27.96
N VAL A 173 -13.71 -2.69 -27.21
CA VAL A 173 -14.55 -1.53 -27.59
C VAL A 173 -14.03 -0.84 -28.86
N LEU A 174 -12.71 -0.65 -28.98
CA LEU A 174 -12.09 -0.08 -30.18
C LEU A 174 -12.35 -0.99 -31.39
N GLN A 175 -12.25 -2.30 -31.22
CA GLN A 175 -12.55 -3.28 -32.27
C GLN A 175 -13.98 -3.15 -32.78
N VAL A 176 -14.94 -3.17 -31.86
CA VAL A 176 -16.38 -3.06 -32.17
C VAL A 176 -16.70 -1.73 -32.83
N SER A 177 -15.97 -0.68 -32.46
CA SER A 177 -16.11 0.66 -33.04
C SER A 177 -15.39 0.83 -34.39
N GLY A 178 -14.80 -0.24 -34.95
CA GLY A 178 -14.13 -0.23 -36.24
C GLY A 178 -12.71 0.34 -36.24
N TYR A 179 -12.14 0.65 -35.07
CA TYR A 179 -10.77 1.11 -34.95
C TYR A 179 -9.81 -0.09 -34.96
N ARG A 180 -8.71 0.06 -35.70
CA ARG A 180 -7.58 -0.88 -35.64
C ARG A 180 -6.71 -0.52 -34.45
N TYR A 181 -6.35 -1.53 -33.66
CA TYR A 181 -5.40 -1.39 -32.56
C TYR A 181 -4.44 -2.59 -32.53
N HIS A 182 -3.31 -2.42 -31.87
CA HIS A 182 -2.33 -3.48 -31.69
C HIS A 182 -2.81 -4.47 -30.62
N SER A 183 -2.88 -5.76 -30.98
CA SER A 183 -3.29 -6.82 -30.05
C SER A 183 -2.41 -6.81 -28.80
N LEU A 184 -3.05 -6.85 -27.62
CA LEU A 184 -2.40 -6.95 -26.30
C LEU A 184 -1.76 -8.34 -26.03
N THR A 185 -1.46 -9.12 -27.06
CA THR A 185 -0.60 -10.31 -26.91
C THR A 185 0.82 -9.88 -26.51
N ASP A 186 1.28 -8.74 -27.01
CA ASP A 186 2.58 -8.15 -26.68
C ASP A 186 2.48 -7.25 -25.45
N ARG A 187 2.37 -7.87 -24.27
CA ARG A 187 2.22 -7.13 -22.99
C ARG A 187 3.51 -6.60 -22.40
N LYS A 188 4.63 -6.76 -23.11
CA LYS A 188 5.96 -6.27 -22.74
C LYS A 188 6.29 -5.09 -23.65
N PHE A 189 7.06 -4.14 -23.13
CA PHE A 189 7.53 -3.01 -23.93
C PHE A 189 8.46 -3.56 -25.02
N SER A 190 8.19 -3.24 -26.28
CA SER A 190 9.09 -3.52 -27.41
C SER A 190 9.95 -2.29 -27.70
N GLU A 191 11.23 -2.51 -27.95
CA GLU A 191 12.16 -1.47 -28.43
C GLU A 191 11.82 -1.06 -29.88
#